data_AF-A0A382CAG0-F1
#
_entry.id   AF-A0A382CAG0-F1
#
_cell.length_a   1.000
_cell.length_b   1.000
_cell.length_c   1.000
_cell.angle_alpha   90.00
_cell.angle_beta   90.00
_cell.angle_gamma   90.00
#
_symmetry.space_group_name_H-M   'P 1'
#
loop_
_entity.id
_entity.type
_entity.pdbx_description
1 polymer ?
#
loop_
_entity_poly.entity_id
_entity_poly.type
_entity_poly.pdbx_seq_one_letter_code
_entity_poly.pdbx_strand_id
1 'polypeptide(L)' 'MTTQPGTGPYNEITPRFGEITRDILFGEIWERPGLSKRDRSLCVIAALAAMYRT' A
#
# COMPACT_ATOMS: atom_id res chain seq x y z
N MET A 1 6.75 15.58 18.73
CA MET A 1 6.46 14.14 18.52
C MET A 1 6.96 13.76 17.14
N THR A 2 8.20 13.29 17.07
CA THR A 2 8.87 12.89 15.82
C THR A 2 8.29 11.55 15.36
N THR A 3 7.57 11.55 14.24
CA THR A 3 7.10 10.33 13.56
C THR A 3 8.29 9.40 13.37
N GLN A 4 8.29 8.25 14.05
CA GLN A 4 9.32 7.24 13.89
C GLN A 4 9.32 6.77 12.42
N PRO A 5 10.49 6.64 11.77
CA PRO A 5 10.58 5.91 10.51
C PRO A 5 10.08 4.49 10.81
N GLY A 6 9.03 4.04 10.12
CA GLY A 6 8.48 2.70 10.34
C GLY A 6 9.57 1.67 10.08
N THR A 7 9.96 0.91 11.09
CA THR A 7 10.94 -0.18 10.98
C THR A 7 10.31 -1.32 10.19
N GLY A 8 10.37 -1.22 8.86
CA GLY A 8 9.99 -2.25 7.92
C GLY A 8 11.13 -2.43 6.92
N PRO A 9 11.31 -3.64 6.35
CA PRO A 9 12.47 -3.98 5.53
C PRO A 9 12.69 -3.04 4.34
N TYR A 10 11.61 -2.42 3.85
CA TYR A 10 11.67 -1.48 2.72
C TYR A 10 12.11 -0.05 3.11
N ASN A 11 11.97 0.34 4.37
CA ASN A 11 12.32 1.68 4.85
C ASN A 11 13.84 1.84 5.05
N GLU A 12 14.55 0.73 5.31
CA GLU A 12 16.01 0.71 5.47
C GLU A 12 16.74 0.88 4.13
N ILE A 13 16.16 0.35 3.05
CA ILE A 13 16.75 0.39 1.70
C ILE A 13 16.26 1.64 0.95
N THR A 14 14.99 2.00 1.11
CA THR A 14 14.35 3.14 0.42
C THR A 14 13.35 3.85 1.32
N PRO A 15 13.79 4.84 2.13
CA PRO A 15 12.93 5.52 3.09
C PRO A 15 11.68 6.15 2.46
N ARG A 16 11.86 6.77 1.28
CA ARG A 16 10.75 7.40 0.53
C ARG A 16 9.66 6.41 0.12
N PHE A 17 10.01 5.17 -0.17
CA PHE A 17 9.03 4.14 -0.51
C PHE A 17 8.17 3.75 0.71
N GLY A 18 8.79 3.70 1.89
CA GLY A 18 8.08 3.47 3.15
C GLY A 18 7.09 4.60 3.48
N GLU A 19 7.45 5.86 3.20
CA GLU A 19 6.55 7.01 3.32
C GLU A 19 5.37 6.92 2.36
N ILE A 20 5.63 6.71 1.06
CA ILE A 20 4.57 6.62 0.02
C ILE A 20 3.60 5.48 0.33
N THR A 21 4.11 4.32 0.73
CA THR A 21 3.28 3.16 1.06
C THR A 21 2.35 3.48 2.24
N ARG A 22 2.87 4.12 3.29
CA ARG A 22 2.10 4.42 4.50
C ARG A 22 1.08 5.52 4.27
N ASP A 23 1.54 6.65 3.73
CA ASP A 23 0.75 7.87 3.71
C ASP A 23 -0.21 7.88 2.51
N ILE A 24 0.28 7.48 1.33
CA ILE A 24 -0.52 7.55 0.10
C ILE A 24 -1.29 6.24 -0.14
N LEU A 25 -0.61 5.09 -0.18
CA LEU A 25 -1.28 3.83 -0.53
C LEU A 25 -2.30 3.42 0.54
N PHE A 26 -1.87 3.31 1.80
CA PHE A 26 -2.74 2.91 2.90
C PHE A 26 -3.51 4.06 3.53
N GLY A 27 -2.90 5.24 3.67
CA GLY A 27 -3.53 6.41 4.29
C GLY A 27 -4.60 7.08 3.42
N GLU A 28 -4.46 7.04 2.09
CA GLU A 28 -5.40 7.70 1.19
C GLU A 28 -6.10 6.72 0.25
N ILE A 29 -5.35 6.01 -0.61
CA ILE A 29 -5.91 5.24 -1.73
C ILE A 29 -6.86 4.14 -1.24
N TRP A 30 -6.50 3.44 -0.17
CA TRP A 30 -7.32 2.38 0.44
C TRP A 30 -8.52 2.85 1.25
N GLU A 31 -8.53 4.10 1.69
CA GLU A 31 -9.67 4.68 2.41
C GLU A 31 -10.60 5.49 1.49
N ARG A 32 -10.30 5.60 0.19
CA ARG A 32 -11.15 6.35 -0.75
C ARG A 32 -12.59 5.81 -0.77
N PRO A 33 -13.62 6.67 -0.70
CA PRO A 33 -15.01 6.26 -0.75
C PRO A 33 -15.38 5.72 -2.14
N GLY A 34 -16.46 4.94 -2.21
CA GLY A 34 -17.03 4.42 -3.46
C GLY A 34 -16.67 2.97 -3.80
N LEU A 35 -15.71 2.36 -3.10
CA LEU A 35 -15.41 0.93 -3.23
C LEU A 35 -14.98 0.34 -1.89
N SER A 36 -15.55 -0.81 -1.53
CA SER A 36 -15.25 -1.47 -0.26
C SER A 36 -13.80 -2.00 -0.24
N LYS A 37 -13.23 -2.18 0.96
CA LYS A 37 -11.89 -2.79 1.12
C LYS A 37 -11.83 -4.20 0.53
N ARG A 38 -12.94 -4.94 0.55
CA ARG A 38 -13.04 -6.28 -0.03
C ARG A 38 -12.91 -6.25 -1.56
N ASP A 39 -13.66 -5.38 -2.21
CA ASP A 39 -13.65 -5.28 -3.69
C ASP A 39 -12.30 -4.76 -4.18
N ARG A 40 -11.73 -3.83 -3.42
CA ARG A 40 -10.35 -3.35 -3.60
C ARG A 40 -9.33 -4.48 -3.59
N SER A 41 -9.38 -5.36 -2.59
CA SER A 41 -8.51 -6.54 -2.54
C SER A 41 -8.73 -7.48 -3.73
N LEU A 42 -9.99 -7.67 -4.14
CA LEU A 42 -10.31 -8.50 -5.31
C LEU A 42 -9.70 -7.93 -6.60
N CYS A 43 -9.75 -6.60 -6.80
CA CYS A 43 -9.10 -5.95 -7.94
C CYS A 43 -7.58 -6.18 -7.94
N VAL A 44 -6.93 -6.10 -6.78
CA VAL A 44 -5.47 -6.37 -6.67
C VAL A 44 -5.16 -7.80 -7.05
N ILE A 45 -5.89 -8.78 -6.51
CA ILE A 45 -5.69 -10.20 -6.83
C ILE A 45 -5.92 -10.44 -8.33
N ALA A 46 -6.98 -9.88 -8.91
CA ALA A 46 -7.27 -10.01 -10.33
C ALA A 46 -6.16 -9.42 -11.20
N ALA A 47 -5.63 -8.25 -10.83
CA ALA A 47 -4.50 -7.62 -11.53
C ALA A 47 -3.23 -8.47 -11.43
N LEU A 48 -2.91 -8.98 -10.24
CA LEU A 48 -1.76 -9.86 -10.03
C LEU A 48 -1.89 -11.16 -10.85
N ALA A 49 -3.06 -11.79 -10.84
CA ALA A 49 -3.35 -12.98 -11.62
C ALA A 49 -3.23 -12.72 -13.13
N ALA A 50 -3.80 -11.63 -13.63
CA ALA A 50 -3.70 -11.25 -15.04
C ALA A 50 -2.27 -10.95 -15.47
N MET A 51 -1.46 -10.38 -14.58
CA MET A 51 -0.04 -10.08 -14.82
C MET A 51 0.88 -11.28 -14.59
N TYR A 52 0.36 -12.48 -14.27
CA TYR A 52 1.16 -13.64 -13.87
C TYR A 52 2.14 -13.33 -12.71
N ARG A 53 1.70 -12.48 -11.76
CA ARG A 53 2.44 -12.09 -10.56
C ARG A 53 1.99 -12.95 -9.36
N THR A 54 2.12 -14.27 -9.51
CA THR A 54 1.91 -15.27 -8.44
C THR A 54 3.25 -15.77 -7.94
#